data_AF-A0A930F0R4-F1
#
_entry.id   AF-A0A930F0R4-F1
#
_cell.length_a   1.000
_cell.length_b   1.000
_cell.length_c   1.000
_cell.angle_alpha   90.00
_cell.angle_beta   90.00
_cell.angle_gamma   90.00
#
_symmetry.space_group_name_H-M   'P 1'
#
loop_
_entity.id
_entity.type
_entity.pdbx_description
1 polymer ?
#
loop_
_entity_poly.entity_id
_entity_poly.type
_entity_poly.pdbx_seq_one_letter_code
_entity_poly.pdbx_strand_id
1 'polypeptide(L)'
;LREDGTMLALIHSEISEALEGLRKNQMDDHLPHRPMAEVELADALIRILDFAGMKGYDLGGAVREKLDYNRTRSDHKKENRVKKF
;
A
#
# COMPACT_ATOMS: atom_id res chain seq x y z
N LEU A 1 -17.12 -16.31 -4.71
CA LEU A 1 -16.35 -15.16 -4.18
C LEU A 1 -15.08 -15.71 -3.55
N ARG A 2 -13.93 -15.07 -3.74
CA ARG A 2 -12.69 -15.48 -3.04
C ARG A 2 -12.85 -15.18 -1.54
N GLU A 3 -12.22 -15.99 -0.70
CA GLU A 3 -12.23 -15.77 0.75
C GLU A 3 -11.38 -14.54 1.12
N ASP A 4 -11.74 -13.85 2.21
CA ASP A 4 -11.04 -12.64 2.65
C ASP A 4 -9.54 -12.88 2.84
N GLY A 5 -9.17 -14.03 3.43
CA GLY A 5 -7.76 -14.40 3.64
C GLY A 5 -6.96 -14.55 2.34
N THR A 6 -7.56 -15.09 1.28
CA THR A 6 -6.90 -15.20 -0.03
C THR A 6 -6.63 -13.82 -0.63
N MET A 7 -7.61 -12.91 -0.54
CA MET A 7 -7.44 -11.56 -1.08
C MET A 7 -6.36 -10.77 -0.33
N LEU A 8 -6.32 -10.90 0.99
CA LEU A 8 -5.27 -10.30 1.81
C LEU A 8 -3.90 -10.89 1.48
N ALA A 9 -3.78 -12.20 1.31
CA ALA A 9 -2.53 -12.84 0.94
C ALA A 9 -2.00 -12.37 -0.44
N LEU A 10 -2.88 -12.08 -1.40
CA LEU A 10 -2.49 -11.49 -2.69
C LEU A 10 -2.00 -10.06 -2.55
N ILE A 11 -2.59 -9.25 -1.66
CA ILE A 11 -2.04 -7.91 -1.38
C ILE A 11 -0.62 -8.04 -0.78
N HIS A 12 -0.41 -9.02 0.12
CA HIS A 12 0.89 -9.28 0.71
C HIS A 12 1.95 -9.76 -0.31
N SER A 13 1.57 -10.47 -1.38
CA SER A 13 2.52 -10.87 -2.43
C SER A 13 3.07 -9.64 -3.14
N GLU A 14 2.22 -8.72 -3.59
CA GLU A 14 2.69 -7.55 -4.35
C GLU A 14 3.61 -6.66 -3.49
N ILE A 15 3.31 -6.54 -2.18
CA ILE A 15 4.20 -5.82 -1.24
C ILE A 15 5.57 -6.51 -1.10
N SER A 16 5.62 -7.85 -1.14
CA SER A 16 6.87 -8.61 -1.08
C SER A 16 7.66 -8.50 -2.39
N GLU A 17 6.97 -8.42 -3.53
CA GLU A 17 7.58 -8.20 -4.84
C GLU A 17 8.15 -6.78 -4.96
N ALA A 18 7.45 -5.77 -4.43
CA ALA A 18 7.98 -4.42 -4.33
C ALA A 18 9.28 -4.36 -3.51
N LEU A 19 9.34 -5.08 -2.38
CA LEU A 19 10.55 -5.20 -1.57
C LEU A 19 11.70 -5.84 -2.37
N GLU A 20 11.40 -6.89 -3.14
CA GLU A 20 12.39 -7.56 -3.99
C GLU A 20 12.90 -6.63 -5.11
N GLY A 21 12.00 -5.86 -5.74
CA GLY A 21 12.35 -4.84 -6.73
C GLY A 21 13.29 -3.78 -6.16
N LEU A 22 13.06 -3.31 -4.93
CA LEU A 22 13.97 -2.40 -4.22
C LEU A 22 15.33 -3.05 -3.93
N ARG A 23 15.33 -4.31 -3.48
CA ARG A 23 16.56 -5.04 -3.12
C ARG A 23 17.47 -5.25 -4.33
N LYS A 24 16.88 -5.49 -5.50
CA LYS A 24 17.60 -5.72 -6.76
C LYS A 24 17.83 -4.46 -7.59
N ASN A 25 17.18 -3.35 -7.24
CA ASN A 25 17.15 -2.13 -8.06
C ASN A 25 16.75 -2.45 -9.52
N GLN A 26 15.70 -3.26 -9.69
CA GLN A 26 15.26 -3.81 -10.96
C GLN A 26 14.18 -2.93 -11.62
N MET A 27 14.18 -2.90 -12.96
CA MET A 27 13.09 -2.34 -13.76
C MET A 27 12.02 -3.41 -14.00
N ASP A 28 10.76 -3.00 -14.08
CA ASP A 28 9.65 -3.92 -14.29
C ASP A 28 9.72 -4.64 -15.65
N ASP A 29 9.30 -5.90 -15.70
CA ASP A 29 9.38 -6.71 -16.93
C ASP A 29 8.31 -6.29 -17.96
N HIS A 30 7.15 -5.81 -17.52
CA HIS A 30 6.03 -5.41 -18.37
C HIS A 30 6.05 -3.91 -18.70
N LEU A 31 6.60 -3.10 -17.80
CA LEU A 31 6.83 -1.67 -17.93
C LEU A 31 8.33 -1.35 -17.76
N PRO A 32 9.20 -1.67 -18.74
CA PRO A 32 10.67 -1.58 -18.60
C PRO A 32 11.24 -0.18 -18.32
N HIS A 33 10.40 0.85 -18.39
CA HIS A 33 10.75 2.24 -18.10
C HIS A 33 10.36 2.68 -16.68
N ARG A 34 9.77 1.78 -15.87
CA ARG A 34 9.42 2.00 -14.46
C ARG A 34 10.21 1.06 -13.57
N PRO A 35 10.67 1.49 -12.38
CA PRO A 35 11.20 0.58 -11.38
C PRO A 35 10.16 -0.48 -11.01
N MET A 36 10.57 -1.75 -10.88
CA MET A 36 9.70 -2.86 -10.47
C MET A 36 8.96 -2.51 -9.17
N ALA A 37 9.67 -1.95 -8.19
CA ALA A 37 9.08 -1.55 -6.93
C ALA A 37 7.93 -0.52 -7.07
N GLU A 38 7.97 0.38 -8.05
CA GLU A 38 6.91 1.35 -8.30
C GLU A 38 5.66 0.65 -8.87
N VAL A 39 5.86 -0.31 -9.78
CA VAL A 39 4.78 -1.07 -10.42
C VAL A 39 4.09 -2.00 -9.43
N GLU A 40 4.85 -2.72 -8.63
CA GLU A 40 4.32 -3.64 -7.62
C GLU A 40 3.52 -2.92 -6.50
N LEU A 41 3.92 -1.70 -6.15
CA LEU A 41 3.13 -0.86 -5.25
C LEU A 41 1.80 -0.41 -5.88
N ALA A 42 1.78 -0.19 -7.19
CA ALA A 42 0.54 0.11 -7.91
C ALA A 42 -0.37 -1.12 -7.96
N ASP A 43 0.17 -2.31 -8.18
CA ASP A 43 -0.58 -3.57 -8.15
C ASP A 43 -1.16 -3.84 -6.76
N ALA A 44 -0.39 -3.62 -5.69
CA ALA A 44 -0.88 -3.69 -4.31
C ALA A 44 -2.08 -2.75 -4.08
N LEU A 45 -2.00 -1.50 -4.58
CA LEU A 45 -3.08 -0.53 -4.48
C LEU A 45 -4.34 -1.00 -5.22
N ILE A 46 -4.20 -1.55 -6.44
CA ILE A 46 -5.31 -2.10 -7.21
C ILE A 46 -5.97 -3.26 -6.45
N ARG A 47 -5.18 -4.17 -5.88
CA ARG A 47 -5.70 -5.30 -5.08
C ARG A 47 -6.46 -4.83 -3.84
N ILE A 48 -5.99 -3.79 -3.16
CA ILE A 48 -6.68 -3.18 -2.03
C ILE A 48 -8.03 -2.58 -2.47
N LEU A 49 -8.06 -1.90 -3.61
CA LEU A 49 -9.29 -1.32 -4.15
C LEU A 49 -10.30 -2.39 -4.57
N ASP A 50 -9.84 -3.47 -5.22
CA ASP A 50 -10.67 -4.63 -5.57
C ASP A 50 -11.28 -5.26 -4.31
N PHE A 51 -10.48 -5.47 -3.26
CA PHE A 51 -10.94 -6.00 -1.99
C PHE A 51 -11.96 -5.06 -1.33
N ALA A 52 -11.70 -3.75 -1.30
CA ALA A 52 -12.65 -2.77 -0.77
C ALA A 52 -13.98 -2.78 -1.54
N GLY A 53 -13.94 -2.86 -2.87
CA GLY A 53 -15.12 -2.99 -3.72
C GLY A 53 -15.91 -4.26 -3.42
N MET A 54 -15.24 -5.40 -3.26
CA MET A 54 -15.87 -6.67 -2.88
C MET A 54 -16.58 -6.59 -1.51
N LYS A 55 -16.01 -5.86 -0.55
CA LYS A 55 -16.59 -5.69 0.79
C LYS A 55 -17.62 -4.55 0.88
N GLY A 56 -17.78 -3.75 -0.17
CA GLY A 56 -18.64 -2.56 -0.15
C GLY A 56 -18.12 -1.46 0.77
N TYR A 57 -16.80 -1.38 0.99
CA TYR A 57 -16.20 -0.36 1.85
C TYR A 57 -16.06 0.99 1.14
N ASP A 58 -16.36 2.08 1.85
CA ASP A 58 -15.98 3.43 1.44
C ASP A 58 -14.52 3.71 1.82
N LEU A 59 -13.59 3.09 1.09
CA LEU A 59 -12.16 3.28 1.33
C LEU A 59 -11.71 4.72 1.07
N GLY A 60 -12.33 5.41 0.10
CA GLY A 60 -12.02 6.80 -0.21
C GLY A 60 -12.36 7.75 0.95
N GLY A 61 -13.56 7.61 1.52
CA GLY A 61 -13.98 8.32 2.73
C GLY A 61 -13.05 8.03 3.90
N ALA A 62 -12.75 6.76 4.16
CA ALA A 62 -11.85 6.34 5.23
C ALA A 62 -10.43 6.93 5.08
N VAL A 63 -9.87 6.96 3.87
CA VAL A 63 -8.56 7.58 3.59
C VAL A 63 -8.61 9.08 3.87
N ARG A 64 -9.65 9.77 3.41
CA ARG A 64 -9.81 11.22 3.63
C ARG A 64 -9.89 11.56 5.11
N GLU A 65 -10.77 10.89 5.86
CA GLU A 65 -10.90 11.08 7.31
C GLU A 65 -9.58 10.79 8.03
N LYS A 66 -8.86 9.74 7.61
CA LYS A 66 -7.57 9.40 8.19
C LYS A 66 -6.51 10.46 7.92
N LEU A 67 -6.49 11.05 6.72
CA LEU A 67 -5.59 12.15 6.37
C LEU A 67 -5.90 13.39 7.22
N ASP A 68 -7.17 13.76 7.36
CA ASP A 68 -7.60 14.91 8.18
C ASP A 68 -7.23 14.71 9.66
N TYR A 69 -7.48 13.52 10.22
CA TYR A 69 -7.03 13.15 11.56
C TYR A 69 -5.50 13.23 11.72
N ASN A 70 -4.75 12.70 10.75
CA ASN A 70 -3.28 12.71 10.80
C ASN A 70 -2.71 14.13 10.75
N ARG A 71 -3.40 15.09 10.11
CA ARG A 71 -2.99 16.51 10.10
C ARG A 71 -3.10 17.17 11.47
N THR A 72 -4.08 16.78 12.28
CA THR A 72 -4.29 17.30 13.63
C THR A 72 -3.61 16.47 14.71
N ARG A 73 -2.99 15.35 14.35
CA ARG A 73 -2.33 14.45 15.30
C ARG A 73 -1.05 15.10 15.85
N SER A 74 -1.14 15.52 17.11
CA SER A 74 -0.10 16.17 17.92
C SER A 74 1.25 15.44 17.97
N ASP A 75 1.26 14.16 17.60
CA ASP A 75 2.40 13.24 17.70
C ASP A 75 3.28 13.22 16.43
N HIS A 76 2.92 13.99 15.39
CA HIS A 76 3.64 14.05 14.10
C HIS A 76 4.51 15.30 13.90
N LYS A 77 4.96 15.96 14.98
CA LYS A 77 6.23 16.72 14.87
C LYS A 77 7.35 15.70 14.61
N LYS A 78 8.25 15.97 13.67
CA LYS A 78 9.43 15.10 13.40
C LYS A 78 10.15 14.71 14.71
N GLU A 79 10.16 15.63 15.67
CA GLU A 79 10.67 15.50 17.04
C GLU A 79 10.08 14.33 17.86
N ASN A 80 8.82 13.93 17.62
CA ASN A 80 8.13 12.89 18.39
C ASN A 80 8.21 11.50 17.73
N ARG A 81 8.59 11.41 16.45
CA ARG A 81 8.85 10.12 15.75
C ARG A 81 10.20 9.51 16.12
N VAL A 82 11.20 10.34 16.45
CA VAL A 82 12.56 9.88 16.80
C VAL A 82 12.62 9.27 18.21
N LYS A 83 11.71 9.64 19.12
CA LYS A 83 11.71 9.15 20.51
C LYS A 83 11.19 7.72 20.71
N LYS A 84 10.75 7.03 19.65
CA LYS A 84 10.11 5.72 19.75
C LYS A 84 10.97 4.53 19.31
N PHE A 85 12.26 4.75 19.04
CA PHE A 85 13.24 3.70 18.76
C PHE A 85 14.54 4.00 19.49
#